data_AF-A0A525CIT8-F1
#
_entry.id   AF-A0A525CIT8-F1
#
_cell.length_a   1.000
_cell.length_b   1.000
_cell.length_c   1.000
_cell.angle_alpha   90.00
_cell.angle_beta   90.00
_cell.angle_gamma   90.00
#
_symmetry.space_group_name_H-M   'P 1'
#
loop_
_entity.id
_entity.type
_entity.pdbx_description
1 polymer ?
#
loop_
_entity_poly.entity_id
_entity_poly.type
_entity_poly.pdbx_seq_one_letter_code
_entity_poly.pdbx_strand_id
1 'polypeptide(L)'
;MEAYVTHAIDAGLSGICFLEHMEESIVYPQRTWLTEEDFDQYFEEGRRLKEKYADQINVLLGVEVGFNPEAKNELLKRLVKRSWDRVGLSYHYISVKNRDNHLNILTRNPDNLAILKSYDIS
;
A
#
# COMPACT_ATOMS: atom_id res chain seq x y z
N MET A 1 6.29 -2.80 -12.83
CA MET A 1 5.88 -1.38 -12.93
C MET A 1 5.87 -0.88 -14.37
N GLU A 2 6.92 -1.13 -15.17
CA GLU A 2 7.08 -0.58 -16.53
C GLU A 2 5.85 -0.73 -17.46
N ALA A 3 5.17 -1.87 -17.47
CA ALA A 3 3.97 -2.06 -18.29
C ALA A 3 2.87 -1.02 -17.97
N TYR A 4 2.69 -0.64 -16.71
CA TYR A 4 1.73 0.41 -16.35
C TYR A 4 2.16 1.78 -16.89
N VAL A 5 3.48 2.05 -16.91
CA VAL A 5 4.03 3.30 -17.47
C VAL A 5 3.77 3.36 -18.98
N THR A 6 4.05 2.29 -19.72
CA THR A 6 3.82 2.26 -21.17
C THR A 6 2.34 2.40 -21.50
N HIS A 7 1.46 1.72 -20.77
CA HIS A 7 0.01 1.86 -20.97
C HIS A 7 -0.50 3.26 -20.62
N ALA A 8 0.07 3.91 -19.59
CA ALA A 8 -0.29 5.29 -19.26
C ALA A 8 0.13 6.28 -20.37
N ILE A 9 1.30 6.06 -20.98
CA ILE A 9 1.76 6.82 -22.16
C ILE A 9 0.80 6.60 -23.34
N ASP A 10 0.47 5.34 -23.64
CA ASP A 10 -0.45 5.00 -24.75
C ASP A 10 -1.85 5.59 -24.54
N ALA A 11 -2.28 5.71 -23.28
CA ALA A 11 -3.54 6.36 -22.89
C ALA A 11 -3.47 7.90 -22.90
N GLY A 12 -2.32 8.50 -23.21
CA GLY A 12 -2.13 9.96 -23.24
C GLY A 12 -2.12 10.61 -21.86
N LEU A 13 -1.84 9.86 -20.79
CA LEU A 13 -1.72 10.40 -19.44
C LEU A 13 -0.40 11.14 -19.28
N SER A 14 -0.42 12.30 -18.61
CA SER A 14 0.77 13.10 -18.34
C SER A 14 1.61 12.58 -17.16
N GLY A 15 1.07 11.66 -16.37
CA GLY A 15 1.75 11.12 -15.21
C GLY A 15 1.09 9.87 -14.62
N ILE A 16 1.87 9.13 -13.84
CA ILE A 16 1.44 7.97 -13.07
C ILE A 16 2.10 8.00 -11.70
N CYS A 17 1.34 7.76 -10.63
CA CYS A 17 1.86 7.61 -9.28
C CYS A 17 1.60 6.20 -8.79
N PHE A 18 2.67 5.49 -8.44
CA PHE A 18 2.57 4.21 -7.77
C PHE A 18 2.40 4.44 -6.26
N LEU A 19 1.48 3.71 -5.63
CA LEU A 19 1.21 3.76 -4.20
C LEU A 19 1.29 2.33 -3.64
N GLU A 20 2.50 1.77 -3.59
CA GLU A 20 2.69 0.42 -3.05
C GLU A 20 2.32 0.35 -1.58
N HIS A 21 1.83 -0.82 -1.15
CA HIS A 21 1.22 -0.97 0.16
C HIS A 21 2.25 -1.11 1.28
N MET A 22 2.02 -0.36 2.36
CA MET A 22 2.74 -0.45 3.63
C MET A 22 1.75 -0.69 4.77
N GLU A 23 1.94 -1.78 5.49
CA GLU A 23 1.22 -2.10 6.73
C GLU A 23 2.22 -2.48 7.82
N GLU A 24 1.83 -2.34 9.08
CA GLU A 24 2.67 -2.69 10.23
C GLU A 24 1.87 -3.34 11.36
N SER A 25 2.48 -4.33 12.00
CA SER A 25 1.88 -5.16 13.07
C SER A 25 0.51 -5.77 12.71
N ILE A 26 0.23 -6.01 11.43
CA ILE A 26 -0.99 -6.68 10.99
C ILE A 26 -0.82 -8.20 11.05
N VAL A 27 -1.69 -8.84 11.83
CA VAL A 27 -1.80 -10.31 11.91
C VAL A 27 -2.89 -10.77 10.96
N TYR A 28 -2.51 -11.08 9.72
CA TYR A 28 -3.41 -11.59 8.68
C TYR A 28 -2.72 -12.71 7.88
N PRO A 29 -3.43 -13.78 7.45
CA PRO A 29 -2.78 -14.97 6.88
C PRO A 29 -1.94 -14.72 5.62
N GLN A 30 -2.23 -13.66 4.87
CA GLN A 30 -1.56 -13.33 3.61
C GLN A 30 -0.98 -11.92 3.69
N ARG A 31 0.34 -11.78 3.57
CA ARG A 31 1.00 -10.48 3.46
C ARG A 31 0.75 -9.92 2.06
N THR A 32 0.14 -8.74 1.99
CA THR A 32 -0.12 -8.02 0.73
C THR A 32 0.61 -6.67 0.66
N TRP A 33 1.60 -6.48 1.52
CA TRP A 33 2.41 -5.26 1.63
C TRP A 33 3.90 -5.58 1.54
N LEU A 34 4.68 -4.57 1.18
CA LEU A 34 6.11 -4.69 0.93
C LEU A 34 6.92 -4.68 2.24
N THR A 35 8.01 -5.44 2.26
CA THR A 35 9.09 -5.27 3.26
C THR A 35 9.95 -4.05 2.93
N GLU A 36 10.95 -3.76 3.78
CA GLU A 36 11.90 -2.68 3.51
C GLU A 36 12.78 -2.96 2.29
N GLU A 37 13.22 -4.21 2.11
CA GLU A 37 14.01 -4.65 0.96
C GLU A 37 13.18 -4.61 -0.33
N ASP A 38 11.91 -4.98 -0.26
CA ASP A 38 10.96 -4.83 -1.37
C ASP A 38 10.81 -3.34 -1.75
N PHE A 39 10.74 -2.44 -0.76
CA PHE A 39 10.70 -1.00 -1.03
C PHE A 39 11.99 -0.46 -1.64
N ASP A 40 13.16 -1.03 -1.32
CA ASP A 40 14.41 -0.64 -1.97
C ASP A 40 14.38 -0.97 -3.47
N GLN A 41 13.90 -2.17 -3.83
CA GLN A 41 13.70 -2.58 -5.22
C GLN A 41 12.65 -1.71 -5.93
N TYR A 42 11.54 -1.38 -5.24
CA TYR A 42 10.52 -0.48 -5.76
C TYR A 42 11.08 0.90 -6.10
N PHE A 43 11.94 1.48 -5.26
CA PHE A 43 12.57 2.77 -5.54
C PHE A 43 13.61 2.69 -6.65
N GLU A 44 14.39 1.62 -6.71
CA GLU A 44 15.35 1.39 -7.80
C GLU A 44 14.64 1.34 -9.15
N GLU A 45 13.63 0.48 -9.27
CA GLU A 45 12.83 0.34 -10.50
C GLU A 45 12.10 1.65 -10.83
N GLY A 46 11.52 2.30 -9.82
CA GLY A 46 10.84 3.57 -9.98
C GLY A 46 11.74 4.69 -10.51
N ARG A 47 12.98 4.80 -10.02
CA ARG A 47 13.97 5.77 -10.52
C ARG A 47 14.41 5.45 -11.93
N ARG A 48 14.68 4.18 -12.24
CA ARG A 48 14.99 3.73 -13.60
C ARG A 48 13.89 4.14 -14.59
N LEU A 49 12.62 3.96 -14.21
CA LEU A 49 11.48 4.33 -15.04
C LEU A 49 11.29 5.84 -15.18
N LYS A 50 11.50 6.60 -14.08
CA LYS A 50 11.53 8.07 -14.11
C LYS A 50 12.54 8.58 -15.14
N GLU A 51 13.75 8.03 -15.15
CA GLU A 51 14.81 8.42 -16.09
C GLU A 51 14.49 7.99 -17.53
N LYS A 52 14.08 6.73 -17.71
CA LYS A 52 13.83 6.14 -19.04
C LYS A 52 12.71 6.85 -19.81
N TYR A 53 11.68 7.34 -19.11
CA TYR A 53 10.48 7.92 -19.72
C TYR A 53 10.28 9.41 -19.38
N ALA A 54 11.34 10.10 -18.94
CA ALA A 54 11.29 11.48 -18.43
C ALA A 54 10.70 12.49 -19.42
N ASP A 55 10.84 12.23 -20.73
CA ASP A 55 10.35 13.08 -21.82
C ASP A 55 8.90 12.79 -22.23
N GLN A 56 8.32 11.69 -21.72
CA GLN A 56 7.02 11.18 -22.13
C GLN A 56 5.97 11.25 -21.01
N ILE A 57 6.34 10.92 -19.78
CA ILE A 57 5.39 10.83 -18.66
C ILE A 57 6.09 11.08 -17.32
N ASN A 58 5.39 11.77 -16.41
CA ASN A 58 5.87 11.92 -15.04
C ASN A 58 5.57 10.67 -14.20
N VAL A 59 6.59 9.89 -13.86
CA VAL A 59 6.46 8.75 -12.93
C VAL A 59 6.70 9.24 -11.50
N LEU A 60 5.79 8.95 -10.57
CA LEU A 60 5.89 9.32 -9.16
C LEU A 60 5.88 8.08 -8.27
N LEU A 61 6.67 8.12 -7.20
CA LEU A 61 6.83 7.03 -6.23
C LEU A 61 6.25 7.47 -4.89
N GLY A 62 5.06 6.98 -4.60
CA GLY A 62 4.43 7.12 -3.32
C GLY A 62 4.26 5.79 -2.60
N VAL A 63 3.52 5.85 -1.50
CA VAL A 63 3.16 4.72 -0.65
C VAL A 63 1.71 4.87 -0.23
N GLU A 64 0.98 3.76 -0.20
CA GLU A 64 -0.29 3.67 0.51
C GLU A 64 -0.04 3.07 1.90
N VAL A 65 -0.27 3.87 2.94
CA VAL A 65 -0.07 3.47 4.33
C VAL A 65 -1.40 2.99 4.89
N GLY A 66 -1.51 1.69 5.14
CA GLY A 66 -2.57 1.16 5.96
C GLY A 66 -2.35 1.53 7.42
N PHE A 67 -3.26 2.33 7.95
CA PHE A 67 -3.15 2.83 9.30
C PHE A 67 -3.57 1.77 10.30
N ASN A 68 -2.62 1.35 11.12
CA ASN A 68 -2.86 0.57 12.33
C ASN A 68 -2.58 1.47 13.55
N PRO A 69 -3.60 1.82 14.37
CA PRO A 69 -3.41 2.64 15.57
C PRO A 69 -2.38 2.07 16.55
N GLU A 70 -2.26 0.74 16.64
CA GLU A 70 -1.33 0.04 17.55
C GLU A 70 0.12 0.11 17.06
N ALA A 71 0.35 0.43 15.79
CA ALA A 71 1.67 0.47 15.14
C ALA A 71 2.04 1.86 14.60
N LYS A 72 1.40 2.92 15.10
CA LYS A 72 1.60 4.29 14.60
C LYS A 72 3.07 4.71 14.57
N ASN A 73 3.84 4.41 15.62
CA ASN A 73 5.23 4.86 15.72
C ASN A 73 6.12 4.13 14.71
N GLU A 74 5.87 2.85 14.49
CA GLU A 74 6.60 1.98 13.57
C GLU A 74 6.31 2.38 12.12
N LEU A 75 5.03 2.67 11.80
CA LEU A 75 4.65 3.27 10.51
C LEU A 75 5.38 4.60 10.26
N LEU A 76 5.41 5.50 11.25
CA LEU A 76 6.14 6.77 11.13
C LEU A 76 7.64 6.54 10.94
N LYS A 77 8.26 5.60 11.68
CA LYS A 77 9.68 5.24 11.50
C LYS A 77 9.97 4.73 10.10
N ARG A 78 9.07 3.96 9.48
CA ARG A 78 9.22 3.48 8.10
C ARG A 78 9.02 4.60 7.09
N LEU A 79 8.02 5.45 7.28
CA LEU A 79 7.73 6.56 6.38
C LEU A 79 8.92 7.51 6.23
N VAL A 80 9.64 7.81 7.31
CA VAL A 80 10.77 8.75 7.27
C VAL A 80 12.04 8.19 6.62
N LYS A 81 12.11 6.88 6.30
CA LYS A 81 13.29 6.28 5.66
C LYS A 81 13.49 6.71 4.21
N ARG A 82 12.42 7.16 3.54
CA ARG A 82 12.43 7.49 2.11
C ARG A 82 11.70 8.79 1.86
N SER A 83 12.07 9.47 0.78
CA SER A 83 11.32 10.63 0.29
C SER A 83 10.24 10.15 -0.67
N TRP A 84 8.99 10.30 -0.26
CA TRP A 84 7.83 9.89 -1.04
C TRP A 84 7.26 11.09 -1.79
N ASP A 85 6.93 10.90 -3.07
CA ASP A 85 6.26 11.93 -3.86
C ASP A 85 4.81 12.14 -3.38
N ARG A 86 4.18 11.06 -2.87
CA ARG A 86 2.84 11.04 -2.30
C ARG A 86 2.75 10.02 -1.17
N VAL A 87 1.96 10.33 -0.14
CA VAL A 87 1.59 9.38 0.91
C VAL A 87 0.06 9.29 0.92
N GLY A 88 -0.46 8.14 0.52
CA GLY A 88 -1.85 7.76 0.72
C GLY A 88 -2.04 7.19 2.13
N LEU A 89 -3.21 7.39 2.71
CA LEU A 89 -3.59 6.81 3.99
C LEU A 89 -4.88 6.01 3.79
N SER A 90 -4.88 4.77 4.24
CA SER A 90 -6.04 3.88 4.22
C SER A 90 -6.21 3.19 5.57
N TYR A 91 -7.32 2.49 5.75
CA TYR A 91 -7.61 1.76 6.98
C TYR A 91 -8.24 0.42 6.57
N HIS A 92 -7.42 -0.63 6.54
CA HIS A 92 -7.83 -1.94 6.00
C HIS A 92 -8.21 -2.94 7.07
N TYR A 93 -7.61 -2.81 8.25
CA TYR A 93 -7.62 -3.85 9.26
C TYR A 93 -8.07 -3.30 10.61
N ILE A 94 -8.93 -4.05 11.28
CA ILE A 94 -9.32 -3.78 12.66
C ILE A 94 -8.87 -4.92 13.57
N SER A 95 -8.50 -4.57 14.79
CA SER A 95 -8.43 -5.49 15.90
C SER A 95 -9.81 -5.58 16.56
N VAL A 96 -10.26 -6.80 16.87
CA VAL A 96 -11.53 -7.04 17.58
C VAL A 96 -11.26 -7.81 18.87
N LYS A 97 -12.02 -7.48 19.92
CA LYS A 97 -11.87 -8.15 21.22
C LYS A 97 -12.09 -9.66 21.09
N ASN A 98 -11.29 -10.42 21.83
CA ASN A 98 -11.29 -11.89 21.86
C ASN A 98 -10.84 -12.55 20.55
N ARG A 99 -10.04 -11.86 19.74
CA ARG A 99 -9.32 -12.46 18.61
C ARG A 99 -7.87 -12.02 18.60
N ASP A 100 -7.01 -12.94 18.20
CA ASP A 100 -5.57 -12.69 18.04
C ASP A 100 -5.21 -12.22 16.62
N ASN A 101 -6.16 -12.28 15.69
CA ASN A 101 -5.97 -11.90 14.30
C ASN A 101 -6.76 -10.64 13.93
N HIS A 102 -6.20 -9.86 13.01
CA HIS A 102 -6.88 -8.69 12.45
C HIS A 102 -7.95 -9.12 11.43
N LEU A 103 -9.02 -8.33 11.32
CA LEU A 103 -10.06 -8.51 10.30
C LEU A 103 -9.89 -7.47 9.20
N ASN A 104 -9.88 -7.92 7.94
CA ASN A 104 -9.89 -7.04 6.78
C ASN A 104 -11.32 -6.54 6.54
N ILE A 105 -11.56 -5.23 6.71
CA ILE A 105 -12.90 -4.62 6.56
C ILE A 105 -13.33 -4.41 5.10
N LEU A 106 -12.40 -4.57 4.15
CA LEU A 106 -12.64 -4.49 2.70
C LEU A 106 -12.79 -5.88 2.07
N THR A 107 -12.89 -6.93 2.88
CA THR A 107 -12.98 -8.30 2.41
C THR A 107 -14.26 -8.55 1.62
N ARG A 108 -14.13 -9.32 0.53
CA ARG A 108 -15.28 -9.89 -0.22
C ARG A 108 -15.53 -11.36 0.12
N ASN A 109 -14.73 -11.94 1.02
CA ASN A 109 -14.90 -13.33 1.43
C ASN A 109 -16.16 -13.45 2.32
N PRO A 110 -17.14 -14.31 1.97
CA PRO A 110 -18.38 -14.46 2.73
C PRO A 110 -18.19 -14.81 4.21
N ASP A 111 -17.19 -15.64 4.54
CA ASP A 111 -16.92 -16.07 5.92
C ASP A 111 -16.40 -14.89 6.76
N ASN A 112 -15.49 -14.09 6.19
CA ASN A 112 -14.98 -12.89 6.87
C ASN A 112 -16.09 -11.83 7.02
N LEU A 113 -16.99 -11.70 6.03
CA LEU A 113 -18.15 -10.81 6.12
C LEU A 113 -19.12 -11.24 7.22
N ALA A 114 -19.37 -12.54 7.38
CA ALA A 114 -20.21 -13.06 8.46
C ALA A 114 -19.60 -12.75 9.83
N ILE A 115 -18.27 -12.86 9.94
CA ILE A 115 -17.53 -12.47 11.15
C ILE A 115 -17.72 -10.97 11.42
N LEU A 116 -17.45 -10.10 10.45
CA LEU A 116 -17.60 -8.65 10.62
C LEU A 116 -19.01 -8.25 11.08
N LYS A 117 -20.05 -8.84 10.48
CA LYS A 117 -21.45 -8.66 10.89
C LYS A 117 -21.73 -9.09 12.33
N SER A 118 -21.08 -10.16 12.82
CA SER A 118 -21.23 -10.61 14.20
C SER A 118 -20.70 -9.60 15.24
N TYR A 119 -19.85 -8.67 14.82
CA TYR A 119 -19.33 -7.57 15.64
C TYR A 119 -20.04 -6.24 15.39
N ASP A 120 -21.13 -6.22 14.60
CA ASP A 120 -21.83 -5.00 14.15
C ASP A 120 -20.93 -4.03 13.36
N ILE A 121 -20.04 -4.61 12.55
CA ILE A 121 -19.12 -3.90 11.68
C ILE A 121 -19.53 -4.25 10.25
N SER A 122 -20.36 -3.43 9.60
CA SER A 122 -20.74 -3.61 8.20
C SER A 122 -21.09 -2.30 7.51
#